data_AF-A0A935F053-F1
#
_entry.id   AF-A0A935F053-F1
#
_cell.length_a   1.000
_cell.length_b   1.000
_cell.length_c   1.000
_cell.angle_alpha   90.00
_cell.angle_beta   90.00
_cell.angle_gamma   90.00
#
_symmetry.space_group_name_H-M   'P 1'
#
loop_
_entity.id
_entity.type
_entity.pdbx_description
1 polymer ?
#
loop_
_entity_poly.entity_id
_entity_poly.type
_entity_poly.pdbx_seq_one_letter_code
_entity_poly.pdbx_strand_id
1 'polypeptide(L)'
;MAFEKIVGGKQVSHTINGGEEKPGSRFYNQFELSPFANDYLVDFAKTAIVNEKLGTDDDTDLLTISFSSNDLIGHYYGPFSQEVQDVTLRTDRAIAELFSYLDKKIGLDKVVVALTADHGVAPVPEQVRELGYGGRLEIKPVTDAIESALDKRFEDDKWILSAVNGNIYFDESVIERRKASMHEVEQIACQVIMKQPGMAECLTRTQLMGNNIPQTMLARSVANGFHSSRNGNIILVTLPFYFFGEGVTTTHGSPYSYDTHVPVLFYGWESGRNFLRRLQPG
;
A
#
# COMPACT_ATOMS: atom_id res chain seq x y z
N MET A 1 19.03 2.16 21.74
CA MET A 1 18.07 3.15 21.20
C MET A 1 18.77 3.95 20.09
N ALA A 2 18.85 3.37 18.91
CA ALA A 2 19.25 4.06 17.69
C ALA A 2 18.24 3.62 16.64
N PHE A 3 17.03 4.16 16.77
CA PHE A 3 15.93 3.91 15.85
C PHE A 3 16.00 4.99 14.78
N GLU A 4 15.66 4.61 13.56
CA GLU A 4 15.81 5.35 12.31
C GLU A 4 17.17 5.08 11.66
N LYS A 5 17.10 4.54 10.43
CA LYS A 5 18.17 4.75 9.46
C LYS A 5 18.13 6.25 9.20
N ILE A 6 18.90 7.01 9.97
CA ILE A 6 18.98 8.46 9.86
C ILE A 6 19.67 8.77 8.51
N VAL A 7 18.90 8.74 7.43
CA VAL A 7 19.36 9.16 6.10
C VAL A 7 19.14 10.66 6.03
N GLY A 8 20.18 11.42 6.43
CA GLY A 8 20.15 12.88 6.56
C GLY A 8 20.82 13.46 7.81
N GLY A 9 21.31 12.61 8.74
CA GLY A 9 21.72 13.05 10.07
C GLY A 9 20.52 13.36 10.99
N LYS A 10 20.75 13.57 12.29
CA LYS A 10 19.71 13.80 13.34
C LYS A 10 18.85 15.06 13.12
N GLN A 11 18.89 15.62 11.93
CA GLN A 11 18.27 16.88 11.59
C GLN A 11 16.88 16.60 11.00
N VAL A 12 15.86 16.86 11.80
CA VAL A 12 14.44 16.79 11.42
C VAL A 12 14.08 17.88 10.39
N SER A 13 14.86 18.97 10.38
CA SER A 13 14.65 20.06 9.44
C SER A 13 15.30 19.75 8.09
N HIS A 14 14.47 19.36 7.13
CA HIS A 14 14.89 19.07 5.75
C HIS A 14 14.71 20.30 4.86
N THR A 15 15.78 20.69 4.14
CA THR A 15 15.67 21.71 3.08
C THR A 15 15.09 21.05 1.84
N ILE A 16 13.96 21.57 1.36
CA ILE A 16 13.28 21.07 0.16
C ILE A 16 13.67 21.96 -1.02
N ASN A 17 14.83 21.67 -1.59
CA ASN A 17 15.30 22.33 -2.81
C ASN A 17 15.85 21.36 -3.85
N GLY A 18 15.83 20.05 -3.60
CA GLY A 18 16.43 19.04 -4.47
C GLY A 18 17.96 19.13 -4.58
N GLY A 19 18.61 20.00 -3.79
CA GLY A 19 19.97 20.44 -4.03
C GLY A 19 20.12 21.33 -5.28
N GLU A 20 19.03 21.95 -5.75
CA GLU A 20 18.95 22.73 -6.98
C GLU A 20 18.62 24.21 -6.68
N GLU A 21 19.13 25.13 -7.50
CA GLU A 21 18.85 26.57 -7.36
C GLU A 21 17.47 26.98 -7.93
N LYS A 22 16.88 26.11 -8.76
CA LYS A 22 15.58 26.32 -9.40
C LYS A 22 14.78 25.01 -9.35
N PRO A 23 13.44 25.06 -9.38
CA PRO A 23 12.62 23.85 -9.41
C PRO A 23 12.98 22.94 -10.59
N GLY A 24 13.44 21.73 -10.28
CA GLY A 24 13.66 20.62 -11.20
C GLY A 24 13.05 19.32 -10.67
N SER A 25 13.34 18.19 -11.32
CA SER A 25 12.75 16.89 -10.94
C SER A 25 13.09 16.51 -9.49
N ARG A 26 14.29 16.85 -9.01
CA ARG A 26 14.70 16.55 -7.63
C ARG A 26 13.94 17.42 -6.63
N PHE A 27 13.70 18.68 -6.95
CA PHE A 27 12.84 19.54 -6.15
C PHE A 27 11.43 18.96 -6.03
N TYR A 28 10.79 18.60 -7.15
CA TYR A 28 9.43 18.06 -7.12
C TYR A 28 9.33 16.75 -6.35
N ASN A 29 10.31 15.84 -6.50
CA ASN A 29 10.36 14.62 -5.70
C ASN A 29 10.44 14.90 -4.19
N GLN A 30 11.25 15.89 -3.76
CA GLN A 30 11.32 16.26 -2.34
C GLN A 30 10.07 17.00 -1.87
N PHE A 31 9.43 17.79 -2.74
CA PHE A 31 8.21 18.51 -2.44
C PHE A 31 7.05 17.54 -2.19
N GLU A 32 6.87 16.54 -3.06
CA GLU A 32 5.88 15.47 -2.87
C GLU A 32 6.13 14.68 -1.58
N LEU A 33 7.41 14.44 -1.25
CA LEU A 33 7.89 13.84 -0.01
C LEU A 33 7.92 14.85 1.16
N SER A 34 6.97 15.79 1.22
CA SER A 34 6.91 16.76 2.29
C SER A 34 5.48 17.12 2.68
N PRO A 35 5.26 17.62 3.91
CA PRO A 35 3.95 18.11 4.33
C PRO A 35 3.41 19.26 3.47
N PHE A 36 4.28 20.00 2.77
CA PHE A 36 3.87 21.17 1.98
C PHE A 36 3.03 20.80 0.75
N ALA A 37 3.15 19.57 0.24
CA ALA A 37 2.29 19.09 -0.82
C ALA A 37 0.83 18.93 -0.34
N ASN A 38 0.61 18.57 0.93
CA ASN A 38 -0.73 18.56 1.53
C ASN A 38 -1.29 19.99 1.69
N ASP A 39 -0.47 20.98 2.05
CA ASP A 39 -0.90 22.38 2.12
C ASP A 39 -1.38 22.87 0.74
N TYR A 40 -0.61 22.55 -0.31
CA TYR A 40 -0.96 22.90 -1.69
C TYR A 40 -2.23 22.20 -2.17
N LEU A 41 -2.44 20.94 -1.77
CA LEU A 41 -3.68 20.20 -2.03
C LEU A 41 -4.89 20.87 -1.39
N VAL A 42 -4.76 21.33 -0.15
CA VAL A 42 -5.85 22.03 0.56
C VAL A 42 -6.19 23.35 -0.12
N ASP A 43 -5.19 24.12 -0.56
CA ASP A 43 -5.43 25.36 -1.31
C ASP A 43 -6.07 25.11 -2.67
N PHE A 44 -5.69 24.03 -3.34
CA PHE A 44 -6.35 23.61 -4.57
C PHE A 44 -7.82 23.22 -4.32
N ALA A 45 -8.10 22.45 -3.25
CA ALA A 45 -9.46 22.08 -2.88
C ALA A 45 -10.34 23.31 -2.59
N LYS A 46 -9.84 24.28 -1.82
CA LYS A 46 -10.55 25.56 -1.57
C LYS A 46 -10.84 26.30 -2.87
N THR A 47 -9.87 26.32 -3.80
CA THR A 47 -10.02 26.97 -5.11
C THR A 47 -11.08 26.26 -5.96
N ALA A 48 -11.10 24.93 -5.96
CA ALA A 48 -12.09 24.13 -6.67
C ALA A 48 -13.50 24.39 -6.11
N ILE A 49 -13.67 24.39 -4.79
CA ILE A 49 -14.96 24.69 -4.12
C ILE A 49 -15.55 26.01 -4.62
N VAL A 50 -14.74 27.06 -4.74
CA VAL A 50 -15.22 28.37 -5.20
C VAL A 50 -15.56 28.39 -6.68
N ASN A 51 -14.67 27.88 -7.53
CA ASN A 51 -14.81 28.02 -8.98
C ASN A 51 -15.85 27.06 -9.57
N GLU A 52 -15.99 25.87 -8.98
CA GLU A 52 -17.03 24.90 -9.33
C GLU A 52 -18.33 25.14 -8.55
N LYS A 53 -18.34 26.11 -7.62
CA LYS A 53 -19.51 26.50 -6.81
C LYS A 53 -20.11 25.35 -5.99
N LEU A 54 -19.24 24.48 -5.47
CA LEU A 54 -19.66 23.28 -4.74
C LEU A 54 -20.46 23.64 -3.47
N GLY A 55 -21.61 23.00 -3.29
CA GLY A 55 -22.49 23.18 -2.13
C GLY A 55 -23.14 24.56 -2.05
N THR A 56 -23.30 25.26 -3.18
CA THR A 56 -23.93 26.59 -3.23
C THR A 56 -25.40 26.59 -3.66
N ASP A 57 -25.91 25.47 -4.16
CA ASP A 57 -27.31 25.26 -4.52
C ASP A 57 -27.92 24.05 -3.77
N ASP A 58 -29.06 23.56 -4.25
CA ASP A 58 -29.82 22.48 -3.62
C ASP A 58 -29.35 21.07 -4.05
N ASP A 59 -28.47 20.97 -5.07
CA ASP A 59 -27.95 19.70 -5.54
C ASP A 59 -26.70 19.29 -4.73
N THR A 60 -26.61 18.01 -4.37
CA THR A 60 -25.48 17.52 -3.55
C THR A 60 -24.25 17.25 -4.41
N ASP A 61 -23.15 17.95 -4.11
CA ASP A 61 -21.84 17.71 -4.71
C ASP A 61 -20.98 16.71 -3.91
N LEU A 62 -20.00 16.10 -4.60
CA LEU A 62 -18.99 15.24 -3.99
C LEU A 62 -17.58 15.76 -4.29
N LEU A 63 -16.82 16.05 -3.24
CA LEU A 63 -15.39 16.38 -3.31
C LEU A 63 -14.57 15.29 -2.61
N THR A 64 -13.63 14.69 -3.34
CA THR A 64 -12.71 13.68 -2.80
C THR A 64 -11.28 14.25 -2.74
N ILE A 65 -10.64 14.15 -1.58
CA ILE A 65 -9.29 14.68 -1.33
C ILE A 65 -8.42 13.54 -0.77
N SER A 66 -7.23 13.36 -1.33
CA SER A 66 -6.27 12.32 -0.92
C SER A 66 -4.96 12.96 -0.47
N PHE A 67 -4.64 12.84 0.83
CA PHE A 67 -3.42 13.36 1.43
C PHE A 67 -2.22 12.42 1.21
N SER A 68 -1.78 12.30 -0.04
CA SER A 68 -0.81 11.29 -0.48
C SER A 68 0.60 11.44 0.11
N SER A 69 0.97 12.64 0.59
CA SER A 69 2.31 12.85 1.19
C SER A 69 2.53 12.02 2.45
N ASN A 70 1.46 11.63 3.16
CA ASN A 70 1.55 10.74 4.32
C ASN A 70 2.11 9.36 3.94
N ASP A 71 1.68 8.82 2.80
CA ASP A 71 2.17 7.54 2.27
C ASP A 71 3.64 7.66 1.83
N LEU A 72 3.97 8.67 1.03
CA LEU A 72 5.35 8.88 0.55
C LEU A 72 6.34 9.03 1.71
N ILE A 73 6.02 9.89 2.69
CA ILE A 73 6.86 10.10 3.88
C ILE A 73 6.95 8.81 4.70
N GLY A 74 5.85 8.06 4.85
CA GLY A 74 5.82 6.77 5.52
C GLY A 74 6.73 5.73 4.84
N HIS A 75 6.68 5.60 3.52
CA HIS A 75 7.55 4.72 2.74
C HIS A 75 9.04 5.05 2.91
N TYR A 76 9.37 6.35 2.97
CA TYR A 76 10.76 6.80 3.00
C TYR A 76 11.37 6.74 4.40
N TYR A 77 10.64 7.17 5.43
CA TYR A 77 11.18 7.29 6.80
C TYR A 77 10.71 6.18 7.76
N GLY A 78 9.57 5.55 7.49
CA GLY A 78 8.95 4.52 8.34
C GLY A 78 7.98 5.09 9.38
N PRO A 79 6.98 4.32 9.84
CA PRO A 79 5.82 4.82 10.59
C PRO A 79 6.14 5.35 11.98
N PHE A 80 7.31 5.03 12.52
CA PHE A 80 7.74 5.46 13.86
C PHE A 80 8.75 6.60 13.83
N SER A 81 8.93 7.25 12.67
CA SER A 81 9.88 8.36 12.54
C SER A 81 9.29 9.70 12.99
N GLN A 82 10.18 10.66 13.30
CA GLN A 82 9.77 12.03 13.59
C GLN A 82 9.12 12.73 12.39
N GLU A 83 9.50 12.37 11.16
CA GLU A 83 8.87 12.89 9.94
C GLU A 83 7.41 12.44 9.80
N VAL A 84 7.11 11.17 10.10
CA VAL A 84 5.72 10.67 10.12
C VAL A 84 4.93 11.35 11.24
N GLN A 85 5.55 11.59 12.40
CA GLN A 85 4.92 12.37 13.46
C GLN A 85 4.60 13.81 13.01
N ASP A 86 5.54 14.50 12.37
CA ASP A 86 5.36 15.88 11.90
C ASP A 86 4.29 15.98 10.80
N VAL A 87 4.33 15.12 9.78
CA VAL A 87 3.30 15.14 8.72
C VAL A 87 1.92 14.82 9.30
N THR A 88 1.82 13.93 10.30
CA THR A 88 0.54 13.64 10.95
C THR A 88 -0.04 14.89 11.62
N LEU A 89 0.78 15.62 12.39
CA LEU A 89 0.35 16.86 13.06
C LEU A 89 0.01 17.98 12.07
N ARG A 90 0.73 18.05 10.94
CA ARG A 90 0.44 19.05 9.89
C ARG A 90 -0.80 18.70 9.09
N THR A 91 -1.03 17.42 8.82
CA THR A 91 -2.25 16.93 8.16
C THR A 91 -3.48 17.22 9.02
N ASP A 92 -3.39 17.02 10.33
CA ASP A 92 -4.44 17.43 11.29
C ASP A 92 -4.78 18.93 11.15
N ARG A 93 -3.76 19.80 11.14
CA ARG A 93 -3.96 21.25 10.94
C ARG A 93 -4.54 21.59 9.57
N ALA A 94 -4.07 20.94 8.51
CA ALA A 94 -4.55 21.16 7.14
C ALA A 94 -6.03 20.75 7.00
N ILE A 95 -6.43 19.65 7.63
CA ILE A 95 -7.84 19.22 7.71
C ILE A 95 -8.67 20.22 8.53
N ALA A 96 -8.16 20.66 9.69
CA ALA A 96 -8.84 21.67 10.51
C ALA A 96 -9.03 23.00 9.77
N GLU A 97 -8.05 23.40 8.96
CA GLU A 97 -8.14 24.58 8.10
C GLU A 97 -9.19 24.41 7.01
N LEU A 98 -9.23 23.25 6.34
CA LEU A 98 -10.25 22.94 5.34
C LEU A 98 -11.65 22.97 5.94
N PHE A 99 -11.86 22.37 7.12
CA PHE A 99 -13.17 22.41 7.80
C PHE A 99 -13.54 23.83 8.23
N SER A 100 -12.60 24.61 8.75
CA SER A 100 -12.83 26.02 9.08
C SER A 100 -13.18 26.85 7.85
N TYR A 101 -12.64 26.51 6.69
CA TYR A 101 -12.97 27.15 5.42
C TYR A 101 -14.38 26.77 4.96
N LEU A 102 -14.71 25.48 4.98
CA LEU A 102 -16.05 24.97 4.62
C LEU A 102 -17.13 25.58 5.51
N ASP A 103 -16.89 25.68 6.82
CA ASP A 103 -17.83 26.30 7.75
C ASP A 103 -18.14 27.75 7.38
N LYS A 104 -17.11 28.53 7.06
CA LYS A 104 -17.27 29.94 6.66
C LYS A 104 -17.93 30.12 5.30
N LYS A 105 -17.77 29.16 4.39
CA LYS A 105 -18.24 29.27 3.00
C LYS A 105 -19.63 28.68 2.78
N ILE A 106 -19.91 27.55 3.40
CA ILE A 106 -21.10 26.74 3.16
C ILE A 106 -21.88 26.55 4.47
N GLY A 107 -21.17 26.36 5.59
CA GLY A 107 -21.71 25.95 6.89
C GLY A 107 -21.52 24.45 7.10
N LEU A 108 -20.86 24.04 8.18
CA LEU A 108 -20.59 22.61 8.43
C LEU A 108 -21.85 21.79 8.70
N ASP A 109 -22.96 22.43 9.06
CA ASP A 109 -24.27 21.78 9.15
C ASP A 109 -24.72 21.20 7.80
N LYS A 110 -24.24 21.74 6.68
CA LYS A 110 -24.57 21.26 5.33
C LYS A 110 -23.53 20.32 4.72
N VAL A 111 -22.51 19.94 5.48
CA VAL A 111 -21.40 19.12 4.99
C VAL A 111 -21.42 17.76 5.68
N VAL A 112 -21.32 16.69 4.88
CA VAL A 112 -21.02 15.34 5.38
C VAL A 112 -19.58 15.01 5.04
N VAL A 113 -18.81 14.62 6.05
CA VAL A 113 -17.42 14.19 5.92
C VAL A 113 -17.34 12.70 6.17
N ALA A 114 -16.68 11.99 5.25
CA ALA A 114 -16.18 10.65 5.47
C ALA A 114 -14.65 10.69 5.35
N LEU A 115 -13.95 10.29 6.40
CA LEU A 115 -12.48 10.23 6.42
C LEU A 115 -12.03 8.81 6.70
N THR A 116 -11.16 8.30 5.83
CA THR A 116 -10.56 6.97 5.92
C THR A 116 -9.13 7.00 5.41
N ALA A 117 -8.42 5.88 5.57
CA ALA A 117 -7.23 5.57 4.79
C ALA A 117 -7.55 4.50 3.74
N ASP A 118 -6.74 4.45 2.69
CA ASP A 118 -6.72 3.39 1.69
C ASP A 118 -6.02 2.13 2.20
N HIS A 119 -5.02 2.30 3.07
CA HIS A 119 -4.34 1.21 3.79
C HIS A 119 -3.64 1.71 5.06
N GLY A 120 -3.14 0.76 5.86
CA GLY A 120 -2.18 0.98 6.94
C GLY A 120 -0.73 0.90 6.44
N VAL A 121 0.20 0.53 7.31
CA VAL A 121 1.61 0.36 6.94
C VAL A 121 2.34 -0.58 7.91
N ALA A 122 3.23 -1.40 7.36
CA ALA A 122 4.09 -2.25 8.18
C ALA A 122 5.15 -1.44 8.94
N PRO A 123 5.55 -1.87 10.14
CA PRO A 123 6.82 -1.46 10.75
C PRO A 123 8.01 -1.75 9.82
N VAL A 124 9.11 -1.02 10.01
CA VAL A 124 10.35 -1.24 9.26
C VAL A 124 10.91 -2.65 9.57
N PRO A 125 11.20 -3.51 8.57
CA PRO A 125 11.66 -4.88 8.77
C PRO A 125 12.86 -5.02 9.69
N GLU A 126 13.82 -4.09 9.61
CA GLU A 126 15.01 -4.10 10.46
C GLU A 126 14.64 -3.94 11.95
N GLN A 127 13.63 -3.11 12.26
CA GLN A 127 13.19 -2.86 13.64
C GLN A 127 12.49 -4.07 14.24
N VAL A 128 11.62 -4.74 13.47
CA VAL A 128 10.92 -5.95 13.93
C VAL A 128 11.87 -7.15 14.03
N ARG A 129 12.86 -7.24 13.14
CA ARG A 129 13.86 -8.32 13.17
C ARG A 129 14.67 -8.31 14.46
N GLU A 130 14.98 -7.13 15.01
CA GLU A 130 15.64 -7.00 16.31
C GLU A 130 14.78 -7.53 17.48
N LEU A 131 13.45 -7.59 17.31
CA LEU A 131 12.50 -8.16 18.26
C LEU A 131 12.29 -9.67 18.07
N GLY A 132 12.96 -10.28 17.08
CA GLY A 132 12.96 -11.73 16.85
C GLY A 132 11.95 -12.24 15.81
N TYR A 133 11.34 -11.36 15.00
CA TYR A 133 10.38 -11.74 13.95
C TYR A 133 10.46 -10.82 12.73
N GLY A 134 9.90 -11.24 11.59
CA GLY A 134 9.88 -10.43 10.36
C GLY A 134 11.22 -10.37 9.62
N GLY A 135 11.24 -9.66 8.49
CA GLY A 135 12.45 -9.49 7.68
C GLY A 135 12.18 -9.06 6.24
N ARG A 136 13.25 -8.80 5.48
CA ARG A 136 13.16 -8.55 4.05
C ARG A 136 13.32 -9.84 3.27
N LEU A 137 12.52 -9.97 2.21
CA LEU A 137 12.61 -11.06 1.26
C LEU A 137 13.08 -10.52 -0.08
N GLU A 138 13.98 -11.25 -0.69
CA GLU A 138 14.42 -10.99 -2.06
C GLU A 138 13.57 -11.77 -3.04
N ILE A 139 13.15 -11.13 -4.12
CA ILE A 139 12.33 -11.79 -5.14
C ILE A 139 13.16 -12.74 -6.02
N LYS A 140 14.45 -12.43 -6.22
CA LYS A 140 15.32 -13.23 -7.08
C LYS A 140 15.48 -14.69 -6.62
N PRO A 141 15.77 -15.00 -5.34
CA PRO A 141 15.82 -16.38 -4.87
C PRO A 141 14.50 -17.14 -5.05
N VAL A 142 13.36 -16.45 -4.97
CA VAL A 142 12.03 -17.02 -5.22
C VAL A 142 11.89 -17.38 -6.70
N THR A 143 12.18 -16.45 -7.61
CA THR A 143 12.08 -16.73 -9.06
C THR A 143 13.07 -17.79 -9.50
N ASP A 144 14.32 -17.74 -9.03
CA ASP A 144 15.36 -18.73 -9.36
C ASP A 144 14.96 -20.16 -8.90
N ALA A 145 14.31 -20.27 -7.72
CA ALA A 145 13.84 -21.56 -7.22
C ALA A 145 12.68 -22.12 -8.04
N ILE A 146 11.79 -21.26 -8.55
CA ILE A 146 10.69 -21.68 -9.44
C ILE A 146 11.25 -22.12 -10.79
N GLU A 147 12.07 -21.29 -11.44
CA GLU A 147 12.70 -21.61 -12.75
C GLU A 147 13.42 -22.96 -12.66
N SER A 148 14.31 -23.14 -11.67
CA SER A 148 15.07 -24.39 -11.49
C SER A 148 14.18 -25.63 -11.30
N ALA A 149 13.04 -25.48 -10.61
CA ALA A 149 12.12 -26.59 -10.40
C ALA A 149 11.35 -26.96 -11.66
N LEU A 150 10.98 -25.97 -12.46
CA LEU A 150 10.29 -26.17 -13.74
C LEU A 150 11.24 -26.74 -14.80
N ASP A 151 12.48 -26.24 -14.87
CA ASP A 151 13.52 -26.75 -15.78
C ASP A 151 13.80 -28.24 -15.52
N LYS A 152 13.89 -28.63 -14.25
CA LYS A 152 14.08 -30.02 -13.87
C LYS A 152 12.92 -30.92 -14.29
N ARG A 153 11.71 -30.38 -14.37
CA ARG A 153 10.49 -31.14 -14.70
C ARG A 153 10.19 -31.18 -16.20
N PHE A 154 10.49 -30.12 -16.93
CA PHE A 154 9.99 -29.87 -18.28
C PHE A 154 11.05 -29.41 -19.30
N GLU A 155 12.33 -29.37 -18.90
CA GLU A 155 13.49 -28.81 -19.63
C GLU A 155 13.68 -27.30 -19.46
N ASP A 156 14.95 -26.87 -19.56
CA ASP A 156 15.40 -25.49 -19.40
C ASP A 156 14.70 -24.53 -20.36
N ASP A 157 14.07 -23.50 -19.80
CA ASP A 157 13.45 -22.40 -20.53
C ASP A 157 13.24 -21.17 -19.61
N LYS A 158 12.80 -20.05 -20.16
CA LYS A 158 12.46 -18.86 -19.36
C LYS A 158 10.99 -18.88 -18.95
N TRP A 159 10.64 -19.54 -17.84
CA TRP A 159 9.25 -19.76 -17.44
C TRP A 159 8.55 -18.51 -16.91
N ILE A 160 9.28 -17.57 -16.29
CA ILE A 160 8.70 -16.39 -15.65
C ILE A 160 8.83 -15.16 -16.55
N LEU A 161 7.71 -14.49 -16.82
CA LEU A 161 7.67 -13.20 -17.50
C LEU A 161 7.97 -12.05 -16.54
N SER A 162 7.35 -12.08 -15.36
CA SER A 162 7.44 -11.01 -14.38
C SER A 162 7.08 -11.49 -12.97
N ALA A 163 7.63 -10.80 -11.98
CA ALA A 163 7.31 -10.95 -10.57
C ALA A 163 7.09 -9.55 -9.97
N VAL A 164 5.86 -9.24 -9.55
CA VAL A 164 5.51 -7.91 -9.04
C VAL A 164 4.39 -8.01 -8.01
N ASN A 165 4.50 -7.28 -6.90
CA ASN A 165 3.48 -7.22 -5.84
C ASN A 165 3.00 -8.61 -5.39
N GLY A 166 3.92 -9.55 -5.17
CA GLY A 166 3.63 -10.93 -4.80
C GLY A 166 3.00 -11.80 -5.90
N ASN A 167 2.77 -11.27 -7.11
CA ASN A 167 2.25 -12.01 -8.25
C ASN A 167 3.41 -12.53 -9.10
N ILE A 168 3.41 -13.82 -9.45
CA ILE A 168 4.29 -14.39 -10.46
C ILE A 168 3.49 -14.64 -11.74
N TYR A 169 3.97 -14.10 -12.84
CA TYR A 169 3.39 -14.26 -14.18
C TYR A 169 4.25 -15.23 -14.98
N PHE A 170 3.68 -16.37 -15.37
CA PHE A 170 4.34 -17.33 -16.24
C PHE A 170 4.18 -16.95 -17.71
N ASP A 171 5.16 -17.34 -18.52
CA ASP A 171 5.07 -17.23 -19.98
C ASP A 171 4.24 -18.39 -20.53
N GLU A 172 3.00 -18.09 -20.92
CA GLU A 172 2.08 -19.09 -21.46
C GLU A 172 2.63 -19.75 -22.74
N SER A 173 3.44 -19.03 -23.53
CA SER A 173 4.09 -19.59 -24.73
C SER A 173 5.16 -20.63 -24.39
N VAL A 174 5.81 -20.53 -23.22
CA VAL A 174 6.75 -21.56 -22.72
C VAL A 174 5.98 -22.80 -22.34
N ILE A 175 4.90 -22.62 -21.60
CA ILE A 175 4.07 -23.72 -21.11
C ILE A 175 3.53 -24.54 -22.29
N GLU A 176 3.02 -23.85 -23.33
CA GLU A 176 2.54 -24.50 -24.56
C GLU A 176 3.65 -25.26 -25.30
N ARG A 177 4.80 -24.63 -25.59
CA ARG A 177 5.87 -25.28 -26.36
C ARG A 177 6.51 -26.46 -25.63
N ARG A 178 6.57 -26.40 -24.29
CA ARG A 178 7.04 -27.50 -23.43
C ARG A 178 5.96 -28.55 -23.17
N LYS A 179 4.75 -28.37 -23.73
CA LYS A 179 3.60 -29.26 -23.55
C LYS A 179 3.28 -29.50 -22.07
N ALA A 180 3.56 -28.49 -21.24
CA ALA A 180 3.28 -28.52 -19.81
C ALA A 180 1.83 -28.12 -19.56
N SER A 181 1.25 -28.60 -18.45
CA SER A 181 -0.04 -28.10 -17.98
C SER A 181 0.17 -26.86 -17.12
N MET A 182 -0.59 -25.78 -17.36
CA MET A 182 -0.58 -24.59 -16.48
C MET A 182 -0.84 -24.97 -15.02
N HIS A 183 -1.79 -25.88 -14.77
CA HIS A 183 -2.08 -26.35 -13.42
C HIS A 183 -0.86 -27.02 -12.77
N GLU A 184 -0.12 -27.86 -13.51
CA GLU A 184 1.07 -28.53 -12.99
C GLU A 184 2.21 -27.54 -12.70
N VAL A 185 2.43 -26.57 -13.59
CA VAL A 185 3.42 -25.50 -13.44
C VAL A 185 3.14 -24.68 -12.18
N GLU A 186 1.90 -24.23 -12.00
CA GLU A 186 1.47 -23.50 -10.80
C GLU A 186 1.69 -24.29 -9.51
N GLN A 187 1.34 -25.60 -9.51
CA GLN A 187 1.50 -26.45 -8.34
C GLN A 187 2.96 -26.67 -7.96
N ILE A 188 3.84 -26.92 -8.93
CA ILE A 188 5.28 -27.09 -8.69
C ILE A 188 5.86 -25.80 -8.10
N ALA A 189 5.52 -24.65 -8.69
CA ALA A 189 5.99 -23.36 -8.22
C ALA A 189 5.56 -23.12 -6.75
N CYS A 190 4.28 -23.30 -6.41
CA CYS A 190 3.84 -23.14 -5.03
C CYS A 190 4.49 -24.14 -4.07
N GLN A 191 4.68 -25.41 -4.46
CA GLN A 191 5.33 -26.41 -3.60
C GLN A 191 6.78 -26.06 -3.25
N VAL A 192 7.50 -25.42 -4.17
CA VAL A 192 8.89 -24.99 -3.93
C VAL A 192 8.94 -23.72 -3.11
N ILE A 193 8.06 -22.75 -3.40
CA ILE A 193 8.03 -21.49 -2.64
C ILE A 193 7.58 -21.70 -1.20
N MET A 194 6.64 -22.60 -0.93
CA MET A 194 6.23 -22.89 0.45
C MET A 194 7.33 -23.51 1.32
N LYS A 195 8.47 -23.91 0.75
CA LYS A 195 9.66 -24.35 1.50
C LYS A 195 10.63 -23.21 1.82
N GLN A 196 10.43 -22.03 1.22
CA GLN A 196 11.28 -20.86 1.46
C GLN A 196 10.89 -20.19 2.78
N PRO A 197 11.88 -19.74 3.58
CA PRO A 197 11.61 -18.95 4.78
C PRO A 197 10.79 -17.69 4.46
N GLY A 198 9.89 -17.31 5.37
CA GLY A 198 9.11 -16.08 5.22
C GLY A 198 7.84 -16.21 4.37
N MET A 199 7.49 -17.40 3.88
CA MET A 199 6.26 -17.64 3.12
C MET A 199 5.13 -18.17 4.01
N ALA A 200 3.94 -17.58 3.88
CA ALA A 200 2.74 -18.00 4.59
C ALA A 200 1.78 -18.81 3.69
N GLU A 201 1.61 -18.37 2.44
CA GLU A 201 0.65 -18.97 1.51
C GLU A 201 1.12 -18.77 0.07
N CYS A 202 0.79 -19.73 -0.80
CA CYS A 202 0.91 -19.60 -2.24
C CYS A 202 -0.37 -20.11 -2.88
N LEU A 203 -1.12 -19.23 -3.53
CA LEU A 203 -2.40 -19.55 -4.16
C LEU A 203 -2.27 -19.49 -5.66
N THR A 204 -2.73 -20.54 -6.33
CA THR A 204 -2.70 -20.57 -7.78
C THR A 204 -3.94 -19.95 -8.40
N ARG A 205 -3.80 -19.40 -9.62
CA ARG A 205 -4.91 -18.90 -10.42
C ARG A 205 -5.95 -20.00 -10.63
N THR A 206 -5.52 -21.23 -10.89
CA THR A 206 -6.43 -22.38 -11.02
C THR A 206 -7.25 -22.61 -9.74
N GLN A 207 -6.63 -22.54 -8.56
CA GLN A 207 -7.34 -22.66 -7.27
C GLN A 207 -8.35 -21.53 -7.06
N LEU A 208 -7.95 -20.29 -7.35
CA LEU A 208 -8.78 -19.10 -7.18
C LEU A 208 -9.99 -19.11 -8.13
N MET A 209 -9.79 -19.45 -9.41
CA MET A 209 -10.87 -19.57 -10.39
C MET A 209 -11.82 -20.73 -10.10
N GLY A 210 -11.29 -21.84 -9.56
CA GLY A 210 -12.07 -23.01 -9.17
C GLY A 210 -12.75 -22.90 -7.80
N ASN A 211 -12.59 -21.78 -7.09
CA ASN A 211 -13.00 -21.62 -5.69
C ASN A 211 -12.50 -22.77 -4.78
N ASN A 212 -11.33 -23.32 -5.10
CA ASN A 212 -10.68 -24.41 -4.36
C ASN A 212 -9.51 -23.85 -3.55
N ILE A 213 -9.83 -22.95 -2.63
CA ILE A 213 -8.85 -22.28 -1.76
C ILE A 213 -9.04 -22.75 -0.30
N PRO A 214 -7.96 -22.73 0.51
CA PRO A 214 -8.07 -22.95 1.95
C PRO A 214 -9.11 -22.03 2.58
N GLN A 215 -9.86 -22.53 3.57
CA GLN A 215 -10.87 -21.75 4.30
C GLN A 215 -10.21 -20.92 5.41
N THR A 216 -9.23 -20.11 5.04
CA THR A 216 -8.48 -19.21 5.92
C THR A 216 -8.79 -17.75 5.59
N MET A 217 -8.60 -16.85 6.55
CA MET A 217 -8.74 -15.42 6.30
C MET A 217 -7.73 -14.92 5.26
N LEU A 218 -6.50 -15.45 5.27
CA LEU A 218 -5.48 -15.10 4.29
C LEU A 218 -5.92 -15.43 2.86
N ALA A 219 -6.38 -16.67 2.63
CA ALA A 219 -6.82 -17.08 1.31
C ALA A 219 -8.06 -16.33 0.84
N ARG A 220 -9.01 -16.04 1.75
CA ARG A 220 -10.17 -15.20 1.45
C ARG A 220 -9.76 -13.77 1.09
N SER A 221 -8.79 -13.18 1.78
CA SER A 221 -8.28 -11.84 1.45
C SER A 221 -7.68 -11.80 0.05
N VAL A 222 -6.89 -12.80 -0.33
CA VAL A 222 -6.34 -12.91 -1.69
C VAL A 222 -7.46 -13.09 -2.73
N ALA A 223 -8.45 -13.94 -2.44
CA ALA A 223 -9.58 -14.15 -3.35
C ALA A 223 -10.41 -12.88 -3.58
N ASN A 224 -10.62 -12.05 -2.54
CA ASN A 224 -11.32 -10.77 -2.67
C ASN A 224 -10.57 -9.75 -3.55
N GLY A 225 -9.24 -9.83 -3.60
CA GLY A 225 -8.39 -8.97 -4.44
C GLY A 225 -8.04 -9.56 -5.81
N PHE A 226 -8.55 -10.75 -6.15
CA PHE A 226 -8.17 -11.47 -7.35
C PHE A 226 -9.01 -11.08 -8.56
N HIS A 227 -8.34 -10.82 -9.68
CA HIS A 227 -8.91 -10.61 -10.99
C HIS A 227 -8.19 -11.51 -12.02
N SER A 228 -8.92 -12.43 -12.63
CA SER A 228 -8.37 -13.53 -13.44
C SER A 228 -7.47 -13.09 -14.59
N SER A 229 -7.75 -11.95 -15.22
CA SER A 229 -6.95 -11.41 -16.34
C SER A 229 -5.85 -10.43 -15.94
N ARG A 230 -5.73 -10.05 -14.65
CA ARG A 230 -4.78 -9.01 -14.21
C ARG A 230 -3.76 -9.54 -13.20
N ASN A 231 -4.15 -10.50 -12.37
CA ASN A 231 -3.26 -11.13 -11.42
C ASN A 231 -2.39 -12.22 -12.07
N GLY A 232 -1.29 -12.54 -11.39
CA GLY A 232 -0.37 -13.60 -11.78
C GLY A 232 -1.01 -14.98 -11.82
N ASN A 233 -0.22 -15.95 -12.28
CA ASN A 233 -0.57 -17.37 -12.27
C ASN A 233 -0.47 -17.94 -10.85
N ILE A 234 0.41 -17.39 -10.02
CA ILE A 234 0.42 -17.63 -8.57
C ILE A 234 0.54 -16.32 -7.81
N ILE A 235 -0.07 -16.27 -6.62
CA ILE A 235 -0.01 -15.15 -5.67
C ILE A 235 0.65 -15.64 -4.39
N LEU A 236 1.72 -14.96 -4.00
CA LEU A 236 2.51 -15.22 -2.81
C LEU A 236 2.04 -14.34 -1.67
N VAL A 237 1.83 -14.93 -0.50
CA VAL A 237 1.62 -14.22 0.76
C VAL A 237 2.77 -14.57 1.69
N THR A 238 3.44 -13.55 2.21
CA THR A 238 4.54 -13.68 3.15
C THR A 238 4.03 -13.85 4.57
N LEU A 239 4.86 -14.33 5.49
CA LEU A 239 4.58 -14.31 6.93
C LEU A 239 4.43 -12.85 7.44
N PRO A 240 3.76 -12.62 8.58
CA PRO A 240 3.64 -11.27 9.15
C PRO A 240 4.99 -10.58 9.27
N PHE A 241 5.02 -9.29 8.92
CA PHE A 241 6.21 -8.45 8.96
C PHE A 241 7.35 -8.87 8.02
N TYR A 242 7.06 -9.74 7.05
CA TYR A 242 7.90 -9.98 5.89
C TYR A 242 7.29 -9.32 4.67
N PHE A 243 8.11 -8.69 3.83
CA PHE A 243 7.69 -8.25 2.50
C PHE A 243 8.85 -8.33 1.50
N PHE A 244 8.50 -8.39 0.22
CA PHE A 244 9.45 -8.35 -0.88
C PHE A 244 9.90 -6.91 -1.12
N GLY A 245 11.21 -6.62 -1.14
CA GLY A 245 11.66 -5.30 -1.59
C GLY A 245 13.07 -4.90 -1.18
N GLU A 246 13.80 -4.41 -2.18
CA GLU A 246 15.01 -3.60 -2.03
C GLU A 246 14.65 -2.12 -2.25
N GLY A 247 15.25 -1.20 -1.47
CA GLY A 247 15.21 0.24 -1.79
C GLY A 247 14.12 1.10 -1.13
N VAL A 248 13.17 0.52 -0.40
CA VAL A 248 12.20 1.28 0.44
C VAL A 248 12.37 0.96 1.93
N THR A 249 12.10 1.94 2.81
CA THR A 249 12.24 1.74 4.26
C THR A 249 11.15 0.83 4.79
N THR A 250 9.89 1.06 4.38
CA THR A 250 8.78 0.13 4.64
C THR A 250 7.78 0.16 3.48
N THR A 251 6.75 -0.68 3.56
CA THR A 251 5.64 -0.73 2.61
C THR A 251 4.39 -1.30 3.27
N HIS A 252 3.31 -1.30 2.52
CA HIS A 252 2.03 -1.97 2.78
C HIS A 252 1.73 -2.97 1.67
N GLY A 253 0.52 -3.55 1.68
CA GLY A 253 0.02 -4.46 0.66
C GLY A 253 -0.17 -5.91 1.13
N SER A 254 0.09 -6.19 2.41
CA SER A 254 -0.16 -7.50 3.00
C SER A 254 -1.59 -7.61 3.56
N PRO A 255 -2.14 -8.83 3.72
CA PRO A 255 -3.48 -9.02 4.29
C PRO A 255 -3.52 -8.88 5.82
N TYR A 256 -2.42 -8.47 6.45
CA TYR A 256 -2.33 -8.39 7.91
C TYR A 256 -2.91 -7.09 8.45
N SER A 257 -3.26 -7.08 9.74
CA SER A 257 -3.98 -5.97 10.36
C SER A 257 -3.22 -4.64 10.32
N TYR A 258 -1.89 -4.65 10.31
CA TYR A 258 -1.10 -3.42 10.22
C TYR A 258 -1.25 -2.71 8.86
N ASP A 259 -1.67 -3.42 7.80
CA ASP A 259 -1.94 -2.85 6.47
C ASP A 259 -3.44 -2.69 6.18
N THR A 260 -4.31 -3.47 6.84
CA THR A 260 -5.75 -3.52 6.52
C THR A 260 -6.66 -2.81 7.52
N HIS A 261 -6.15 -2.48 8.72
CA HIS A 261 -6.94 -1.78 9.73
C HIS A 261 -6.82 -0.27 9.55
N VAL A 262 -7.86 0.32 8.95
CA VAL A 262 -7.94 1.76 8.65
C VAL A 262 -8.98 2.46 9.53
N PRO A 263 -8.79 3.75 9.87
CA PRO A 263 -9.84 4.54 10.51
C PRO A 263 -11.01 4.73 9.55
N VAL A 264 -12.23 4.77 10.06
CA VAL A 264 -13.41 5.20 9.31
C VAL A 264 -14.18 6.16 10.21
N LEU A 265 -14.18 7.44 9.83
CA LEU A 265 -14.78 8.51 10.60
C LEU A 265 -15.85 9.21 9.76
N PHE A 266 -17.01 9.44 10.36
CA PHE A 266 -18.10 10.20 9.75
C PHE A 266 -18.45 11.41 10.63
N TYR A 267 -18.75 12.54 10.00
CA TYR A 267 -19.21 13.77 10.65
C TYR A 267 -20.23 14.47 9.74
N GLY A 268 -21.28 15.11 10.30
CA GLY A 268 -22.24 15.90 9.52
C GLY A 268 -23.72 15.54 9.73
N TRP A 269 -24.56 16.02 8.77
CA TRP A 269 -26.03 16.14 8.84
C TRP A 269 -26.74 14.88 9.35
N GLU A 270 -27.57 15.09 10.38
CA GLU A 270 -28.35 14.09 11.15
C GLU A 270 -27.58 12.88 11.73
N SER A 271 -26.33 13.08 12.19
CA SER A 271 -25.74 12.18 13.18
C SER A 271 -26.31 12.44 14.58
N GLY A 272 -27.61 12.15 14.77
CA GLY A 272 -28.34 12.19 16.05
C GLY A 272 -27.79 11.30 17.16
N ARG A 273 -26.62 10.67 16.97
CA ARG A 273 -25.78 10.05 18.01
C ARG A 273 -24.33 10.12 17.53
N ASN A 274 -23.44 10.66 18.36
CA ASN A 274 -21.98 10.51 18.21
C ASN A 274 -21.63 9.02 18.01
N PHE A 275 -21.44 8.60 16.76
CA PHE A 275 -21.04 7.23 16.44
C PHE A 275 -19.55 7.21 16.06
N LEU A 276 -18.69 7.34 17.07
CA LEU A 276 -17.36 6.75 16.99
C LEU A 276 -17.54 5.25 17.24
N ARG A 277 -17.93 4.48 16.22
CA ARG A 277 -17.88 3.02 16.27
C ARG A 277 -16.53 2.60 15.70
N ARG A 278 -15.67 2.06 16.55
CA ARG A 278 -14.57 1.22 16.08
C ARG A 278 -15.22 0.04 15.34
N LEU A 279 -15.17 0.06 14.02
CA LEU A 279 -15.50 -1.12 13.22
C LEU A 279 -14.43 -2.15 13.56
N GLN A 280 -14.77 -3.12 14.41
CA GLN A 280 -13.89 -4.25 14.59
C GLN A 280 -13.91 -5.07 13.30
N PRO A 281 -12.75 -5.56 12.82
CA PRO A 281 -12.71 -6.46 11.69
C PRO A 281 -13.58 -7.69 12.01
N GLY A 282 -14.51 -8.01 11.11
CA GLY A 282 -15.30 -9.26 11.14
C GLY A 282 -14.56 -10.41 10.48
#